data_AF-A0A4U6UZI9-F1
#
_entry.id   AF-A0A4U6UZI9-F1
#
_cell.length_a   1.000
_cell.length_b   1.000
_cell.length_c   1.000
_cell.angle_alpha   90.00
_cell.angle_beta   90.00
_cell.angle_gamma   90.00
#
_symmetry.space_group_name_H-M   'P 1'
#
loop_
_entity.id
_entity.type
_entity.pdbx_description
1 polymer ?
#
loop_
_entity_poly.entity_id
_entity_poly.type
_entity_poly.pdbx_seq_one_letter_code
_entity_poly.pdbx_strand_id
1 'polypeptide(L)' 'MDSLLALTSWEVWKERNKRVFRDGASTMQDLLSKIRAEADLWILAGNAALESLRTP' A
#
# COMPACT_ATOMS: atom_id res chain seq x y z
N MET A 1 4.98 -3.59 -15.55
CA MET A 1 4.51 -2.47 -14.69
C MET A 1 5.30 -2.58 -13.40
N ASP A 2 5.84 -1.48 -12.91
CA ASP A 2 6.63 -1.47 -11.67
C ASP A 2 5.73 -1.86 -10.48
N SER A 3 6.09 -2.93 -9.76
CA SER A 3 5.32 -3.46 -8.61
C SER A 3 5.06 -2.38 -7.57
N LEU A 4 6.03 -1.48 -7.36
CA LEU A 4 5.92 -0.36 -6.43
C LEU A 4 4.81 0.60 -6.86
N LEU A 5 4.79 0.96 -8.15
CA LEU A 5 3.78 1.85 -8.71
C LEU A 5 2.40 1.22 -8.63
N ALA A 6 2.28 -0.08 -8.95
CA ALA A 6 1.03 -0.81 -8.91
C ALA A 6 0.45 -0.87 -7.49
N LEU A 7 1.27 -1.28 -6.50
CA LEU A 7 0.85 -1.38 -5.10
C LEU A 7 0.45 -0.01 -4.53
N THR A 8 1.27 1.02 -4.76
CA THR A 8 0.99 2.37 -4.26
C THR A 8 -0.31 2.92 -4.86
N SER A 9 -0.49 2.78 -6.18
CA SER A 9 -1.69 3.23 -6.88
C SER A 9 -2.95 2.49 -6.39
N TRP A 10 -2.82 1.19 -6.11
CA TRP A 10 -3.90 0.36 -5.58
C TRP A 10 -4.35 0.81 -4.19
N GLU A 11 -3.41 1.03 -3.26
CA GLU A 11 -3.74 1.50 -1.91
C GLU A 11 -4.38 2.91 -1.92
N VAL A 12 -3.88 3.81 -2.77
CA VAL A 12 -4.46 5.16 -2.95
C VAL A 12 -5.89 5.06 -3.49
N TRP A 13 -6.13 4.18 -4.47
CA TRP A 13 -7.45 3.95 -5.01
C TRP A 13 -8.43 3.41 -3.95
N LYS A 14 -8.00 2.43 -3.14
CA LYS A 14 -8.80 1.89 -2.02
C LYS A 14 -9.16 2.99 -0.99
N GLU A 15 -8.21 3.84 -0.64
CA GLU A 15 -8.45 4.96 0.29
C GLU A 15 -9.44 5.98 -0.27
N ARG A 16 -9.33 6.34 -1.56
CA ARG A 16 -10.32 7.21 -2.23
C ARG A 16 -11.71 6.60 -2.16
N ASN A 17 -11.85 5.31 -2.45
CA ASN A 17 -13.15 4.63 -2.39
C ASN A 17 -13.70 4.57 -0.96
N LYS A 18 -12.84 4.37 0.04
CA LYS A 18 -13.27 4.41 1.45
C LYS A 18 -13.84 5.78 1.81
N ARG A 19 -13.21 6.88 1.39
CA ARG A 19 -13.69 8.24 1.65
C ARG A 19 -15.02 8.52 0.97
N VAL A 20 -15.14 8.16 -0.30
CA VAL A 20 -16.32 8.46 -1.12
C VAL A 20 -17.52 7.59 -0.73
N PHE A 21 -17.31 6.30 -0.49
CA PHE A 21 -18.42 5.34 -0.34
C PHE A 21 -18.68 4.89 1.09
N ARG A 22 -17.77 5.18 2.04
CA ARG A 22 -17.86 4.69 3.42
C ARG A 22 -17.70 5.79 4.48
N ASP A 23 -17.72 7.05 4.05
CA ASP A 23 -17.51 8.24 4.91
C ASP A 23 -16.31 8.08 5.87
N GLY A 24 -15.26 7.43 5.38
CA GLY A 24 -14.11 7.04 6.20
C GLY A 24 -12.83 7.61 5.63
N ALA A 25 -12.15 8.47 6.38
CA ALA A 25 -10.83 8.99 6.05
C ALA A 25 -9.78 8.40 6.98
N SER A 26 -8.74 7.78 6.41
CA SER A 26 -7.53 7.41 7.13
C SER A 26 -6.50 8.55 7.07
N THR A 27 -5.58 8.57 8.02
CA THR A 27 -4.44 9.48 7.96
C THR A 27 -3.45 9.05 6.88
N MET A 28 -2.53 9.94 6.50
CA MET A 28 -1.43 9.59 5.58
C MET A 28 -0.57 8.45 6.16
N GLN A 29 -0.34 8.47 7.48
CA GLN A 29 0.42 7.46 8.20
C GLN A 29 -0.26 6.09 8.12
N ASP A 30 -1.59 6.04 8.30
CA ASP A 30 -2.35 4.79 8.15
C ASP A 30 -2.24 4.20 6.74
N LEU A 31 -2.28 5.06 5.71
CA LEU A 31 -2.13 4.62 4.32
C LEU A 31 -0.73 4.08 4.05
N LEU A 32 0.31 4.76 4.53
CA LEU A 32 1.69 4.29 4.43
C LEU A 32 1.90 2.96 5.15
N SER A 33 1.30 2.78 6.33
CA SER A 33 1.36 1.52 7.07
C SER A 33 0.70 0.37 6.30
N LYS A 34 -0.42 0.61 5.61
CA LYS A 34 -1.05 -0.40 4.74
C LYS A 34 -0.18 -0.77 3.54
N ILE A 35 0.41 0.23 2.88
CA ILE A 35 1.33 0.01 1.75
C ILE A 35 2.51 -0.86 2.19
N ARG A 36 3.13 -0.56 3.33
CA ARG A 36 4.25 -1.33 3.87
C ARG A 36 3.86 -2.76 4.24
N ALA A 37 2.74 -2.93 4.95
CA ALA A 37 2.26 -4.25 5.33
C ALA A 37 1.98 -5.15 4.10
N GLU A 38 1.38 -4.60 3.05
CA GLU A 38 1.15 -5.34 1.81
C GLU A 38 2.47 -5.61 1.05
N ALA A 39 3.40 -4.65 1.04
CA ALA A 39 4.74 -4.83 0.48
C ALA A 39 5.50 -5.97 1.18
N ASP A 40 5.45 -6.03 2.51
CA ASP A 40 6.07 -7.10 3.30
C ASP A 40 5.53 -8.48 2.92
N LEU A 41 4.21 -8.61 2.69
CA LEU A 41 3.61 -9.87 2.20
C LEU A 41 4.13 -10.25 0.81
N TRP A 42 4.29 -9.27 -0.08
CA TRP A 42 4.78 -9.52 -1.44
C TRP A 42 6.28 -9.87 -1.46
N ILE A 43 7.07 -9.23 -0.59
CA ILE A 43 8.48 -9.57 -0.37
C ILE A 43 8.60 -11.00 0.13
N LEU A 44 7.79 -11.40 1.12
CA LEU A 44 7.75 -12.78 1.62
C LEU A 44 7.36 -13.79 0.53
N ALA A 45 6.53 -13.37 -0.43
CA ALA A 45 6.19 -14.16 -1.62
C ALA A 45 7.29 -14.15 -2.71
N GLY A 46 8.42 -13.47 -2.49
CA GLY A 46 9.59 -13.45 -3.38
C GLY A 46 9.73 -12.20 -4.25
N ASN A 47 8.91 -11.16 -4.06
CA ASN A 47 8.99 -9.93 -4.84
C ASN A 47 10.01 -8.92 -4.29
N ALA A 48 11.30 -9.15 -4.57
CA ALA A 48 12.41 -8.32 -4.09
C ALA A 48 12.38 -6.85 -4.58
N ALA A 49 11.57 -6.53 -5.60
CA ALA A 49 11.45 -5.16 -6.10
C ALA A 49 10.85 -4.17 -5.08
N LEU A 50 10.22 -4.69 -4.01
CA LEU A 50 9.59 -3.88 -2.97
C LEU A 50 10.42 -3.73 -1.70
N GLU A 51 11.64 -4.27 -1.64
CA GLU A 51 12.49 -4.22 -0.43
C GLU A 51 12.75 -2.79 0.08
N SER A 52 12.69 -1.77 -0.77
CA SER A 52 12.80 -0.36 -0.36
C SER A 52 11.65 0.13 0.53
N LEU A 53 10.51 -0.58 0.50
CA LEU A 53 9.35 -0.31 1.36
C LEU A 53 9.38 -1.10 2.67
N ARG A 54 10.29 -2.06 2.80
CA ARG A 54 10.35 -2.95 3.97
C ARG A 54 10.51 -2.12 5.24
N THR A 55 9.65 -2.41 6.20
CA THR A 55 9.77 -1.83 7.53
C THR A 55 10.99 -2.46 8.24
N PRO A 56 11.88 -1.66 8.88
CA PRO A 56 12.99 -2.22 9.65
C PRO A 56 12.51 -3.12 10.80
#